data_AF-A0A932IKK4-F1
#
_entry.id   AF-A0A932IKK4-F1
#
_cell.length_a   1.000
_cell.length_b   1.000
_cell.length_c   1.000
_cell.angle_alpha   90.00
_cell.angle_beta   90.00
_cell.angle_gamma   90.00
#
_symmetry.space_group_name_H-M   'P 1'
#
loop_
_entity.id
_entity.type
_entity.pdbx_description
1 polymer ?
#
loop_
_entity_poly.entity_id
_entity_poly.type
_entity_poly.pdbx_seq_one_letter_code
_entity_poly.pdbx_strand_id
1 'polypeptide(L)'
;MILLDLALQGVRDLTTSIRVRLQSGYNAVVCAAVRPDTVMLGLSELLYAEGFDPSAQKLLAPGAVKAGGGVTLMTPDGATYRVLRDLGAGSAQLFELDREARKFKEVTRDAAQISQFLRGRAGLCGRKAFEAAFVLKPADLPSQAGKPAATPDETPQRDPESIQARLAAIDKTLTEHKAIEK
;
A
#
# COMPACT_ATOMS: atom_id res chain seq x y z
N MET A 1 0.10 17.25 -5.30
CA MET A 1 -0.76 16.07 -5.57
C MET A 1 -1.34 15.58 -4.25
N ILE A 2 -2.61 15.19 -4.22
CA ILE A 2 -3.24 14.55 -3.06
C ILE A 2 -3.91 13.26 -3.54
N LEU A 3 -3.75 12.16 -2.81
CA LEU A 3 -4.43 10.90 -3.09
C LEU A 3 -5.78 10.89 -2.35
N LEU A 4 -6.86 10.54 -3.06
CA LEU A 4 -8.24 10.61 -2.56
C LEU A 4 -8.84 9.23 -2.30
N ASP A 5 -8.65 8.30 -3.23
CA ASP A 5 -9.15 6.93 -3.13
C ASP A 5 -8.07 5.97 -3.64
N LEU A 6 -7.98 4.81 -3.01
CA LEU A 6 -7.17 3.68 -3.45
C LEU A 6 -8.06 2.44 -3.52
N ALA A 7 -8.00 1.70 -4.62
CA ALA A 7 -8.60 0.39 -4.75
C ALA A 7 -7.55 -0.59 -5.28
N LEU A 8 -7.47 -1.77 -4.70
CA LEU A 8 -6.54 -2.82 -5.09
C LEU A 8 -7.26 -4.17 -5.06
N GLN A 9 -6.85 -5.09 -5.91
CA GLN A 9 -7.36 -6.46 -5.96
C GLN A 9 -6.30 -7.38 -6.52
N GLY A 10 -6.18 -8.57 -5.93
CA GLY A 10 -5.36 -9.66 -6.46
C GLY A 10 -3.86 -9.37 -6.44
N VAL A 11 -3.40 -8.53 -5.50
CA VAL A 11 -1.99 -8.12 -5.39
C VAL A 11 -1.30 -8.91 -4.28
N ARG A 12 -0.36 -9.81 -4.61
CA ARG A 12 0.40 -10.65 -3.68
C ARG A 12 -0.48 -11.43 -2.69
N ASP A 13 -0.47 -11.10 -1.42
CA ASP A 13 -1.28 -11.75 -0.39
C ASP A 13 -2.66 -11.10 -0.23
N LEU A 14 -2.92 -10.01 -0.95
CA LEU A 14 -4.23 -9.40 -1.07
C LEU A 14 -5.06 -10.11 -2.15
N THR A 15 -5.69 -11.23 -1.77
CA THR A 15 -6.58 -12.01 -2.67
C THR A 15 -7.94 -11.35 -2.88
N THR A 16 -8.44 -10.62 -1.89
CA THR A 16 -9.73 -9.91 -1.95
C THR A 16 -9.56 -8.47 -2.44
N SER A 17 -10.64 -7.86 -2.95
CA SER A 17 -10.60 -6.45 -3.33
C SER A 17 -10.72 -5.57 -2.09
N ILE A 18 -9.86 -4.56 -1.98
CA ILE A 18 -9.98 -3.47 -1.01
C ILE A 18 -10.27 -2.18 -1.73
N ARG A 19 -11.03 -1.31 -1.06
CA ARG A 19 -11.20 0.08 -1.43
C ARG A 19 -11.11 0.94 -0.19
N VAL A 20 -10.18 1.88 -0.21
CA VAL A 20 -9.87 2.78 0.89
C VAL A 20 -10.07 4.20 0.40
N ARG A 21 -10.94 4.94 1.09
CA ARG A 21 -11.09 6.38 0.89
C ARG A 21 -10.16 7.11 1.84
N LEU A 22 -9.21 7.84 1.29
CA LEU A 22 -8.20 8.57 2.05
C LEU A 22 -8.80 9.89 2.53
N GLN A 23 -8.77 10.09 3.84
CA GLN A 23 -9.20 11.34 4.46
C GLN A 23 -8.03 12.31 4.56
N SER A 24 -8.34 13.59 4.76
CA SER A 24 -7.32 14.58 5.10
C SER A 24 -6.64 14.22 6.43
N GLY A 25 -5.34 14.46 6.53
CA GLY A 25 -4.54 14.16 7.71
C GLY A 25 -3.89 12.77 7.64
N TYR A 26 -4.00 12.00 8.72
CA TYR A 26 -3.33 10.72 8.87
C TYR A 26 -4.28 9.55 8.57
N ASN A 27 -3.84 8.61 7.73
CA ASN A 27 -4.58 7.40 7.40
C ASN A 27 -3.74 6.19 7.83
N ALA A 28 -4.34 5.27 8.59
CA ALA A 28 -3.74 3.99 8.92
C ALA A 28 -4.48 2.87 8.17
N VAL A 29 -3.73 2.06 7.43
CA VAL A 29 -4.27 0.87 6.76
C VAL A 29 -3.83 -0.35 7.57
N VAL A 30 -4.81 -1.06 8.14
CA VAL A 30 -4.58 -2.26 8.95
C VAL A 30 -5.15 -3.45 8.20
N CYS A 31 -4.28 -4.37 7.80
CA CYS A 31 -4.67 -5.61 7.13
C CYS A 31 -4.03 -6.79 7.87
N ALA A 32 -4.82 -7.53 8.66
CA ALA A 32 -4.31 -8.58 9.54
C ALA A 32 -3.64 -9.75 8.80
N ALA A 33 -4.05 -10.02 7.57
CA ALA A 33 -3.59 -11.17 6.77
C ALA A 33 -2.72 -10.76 5.57
N VAL A 34 -2.29 -9.49 5.50
CA VAL A 34 -1.56 -8.94 4.35
C VAL A 34 -0.26 -8.33 4.86
N ARG A 35 0.81 -8.56 4.12
CA ARG A 35 2.12 -7.98 4.36
C ARG A 35 2.03 -6.45 4.38
N PRO A 36 2.75 -5.78 5.29
CA PRO A 36 2.70 -4.32 5.39
C PRO A 36 3.06 -3.59 4.09
N ASP A 37 3.90 -4.18 3.24
CA ASP A 37 4.38 -3.55 2.00
C ASP A 37 3.46 -3.76 0.79
N THR A 38 2.47 -4.66 0.85
CA THR A 38 1.65 -5.01 -0.32
C THR A 38 0.79 -3.84 -0.83
N VAL A 39 0.17 -3.09 0.08
CA VAL A 39 -0.66 -1.91 -0.30
C VAL A 39 0.22 -0.81 -0.90
N MET A 40 1.38 -0.54 -0.30
CA MET A 40 2.32 0.46 -0.80
C MET A 40 2.91 0.08 -2.15
N LEU A 41 3.22 -1.21 -2.36
CA LEU A 41 3.64 -1.70 -3.65
C LEU A 41 2.55 -1.53 -4.71
N GLY A 42 1.31 -1.94 -4.40
CA GLY A 42 0.18 -1.74 -5.29
C GLY A 42 -0.01 -0.27 -5.68
N LEU A 43 0.06 0.65 -4.70
CA LEU A 43 0.02 2.08 -4.97
C LEU A 43 1.17 2.55 -5.87
N SER A 44 2.41 2.11 -5.60
CA SER A 44 3.56 2.44 -6.44
C SER A 44 3.35 1.97 -7.89
N GLU A 45 2.87 0.75 -8.10
CA GLU A 45 2.62 0.24 -9.45
C GLU A 45 1.49 1.00 -10.17
N LEU A 46 0.44 1.39 -9.44
CA LEU A 46 -0.61 2.26 -10.00
C LEU A 46 -0.07 3.61 -10.48
N LEU A 47 0.92 4.17 -9.78
CA LEU A 47 1.52 5.45 -10.13
C LEU A 47 2.58 5.34 -11.23
N TYR A 48 3.33 4.24 -11.30
CA TYR A 48 4.57 4.18 -12.06
C TYR A 48 4.67 3.11 -13.16
N ALA A 49 3.75 2.14 -13.25
CA ALA A 49 3.85 1.14 -14.31
C ALA A 49 3.76 1.81 -15.70
N GLU A 50 4.51 1.33 -16.69
CA GLU A 50 4.51 1.87 -18.06
C GLU A 50 4.04 0.83 -19.10
N GLY A 51 3.36 -0.22 -18.65
CA GLY A 51 2.83 -1.28 -19.51
C GLY A 51 2.96 -2.65 -18.86
N PHE A 52 3.02 -3.70 -19.69
CA PHE A 52 3.27 -5.06 -19.23
C PHE A 52 4.75 -5.22 -18.85
N ASP A 53 4.99 -5.72 -17.64
CA ASP A 53 6.31 -6.15 -17.17
C ASP A 53 6.21 -7.62 -16.76
N PRO A 54 6.99 -8.55 -17.34
CA PRO A 54 7.03 -9.94 -16.91
C PRO A 54 7.30 -10.10 -15.40
N SER A 55 8.04 -9.17 -14.79
CA SER A 55 8.30 -9.16 -13.35
C SER A 55 7.04 -8.89 -12.52
N ALA A 56 6.04 -8.23 -13.11
CA ALA A 56 4.75 -7.95 -12.51
C ALA A 56 3.91 -9.22 -12.27
N GLN A 57 4.28 -10.37 -12.86
CA GLN A 57 3.68 -11.66 -12.50
C GLN A 57 3.85 -11.98 -11.01
N LYS A 58 4.93 -11.50 -10.38
CA LYS A 58 5.16 -11.64 -8.94
C LYS A 58 4.18 -10.83 -8.09
N LEU A 59 3.42 -9.93 -8.71
CA LEU A 59 2.37 -9.16 -8.05
C LEU A 59 1.05 -9.92 -8.02
N LEU A 60 0.86 -10.98 -8.81
CA LEU A 60 -0.39 -11.72 -8.77
C LEU A 60 -0.52 -12.49 -7.46
N ALA A 61 -1.70 -12.39 -6.86
CA ALA A 61 -2.03 -13.22 -5.73
C ALA A 61 -2.20 -14.69 -6.12
N PRO A 62 -1.91 -15.65 -5.22
CA PRO A 62 -2.11 -17.07 -5.49
C PRO A 62 -3.56 -17.34 -5.96
N GLY A 63 -3.70 -17.94 -7.14
CA GLY A 63 -4.99 -18.24 -7.75
C GLY A 63 -5.74 -17.03 -8.36
N ALA A 64 -5.18 -15.82 -8.29
CA ALA A 64 -5.80 -14.65 -8.91
C ALA A 64 -5.54 -14.64 -10.42
N VAL A 65 -6.63 -14.47 -11.19
CA VAL A 65 -6.56 -14.32 -12.65
C VAL A 65 -6.12 -12.90 -13.04
N LYS A 66 -6.37 -11.91 -12.17
CA LYS A 66 -6.06 -10.50 -12.39
C LYS A 66 -5.49 -9.87 -11.13
N ALA A 67 -4.49 -9.02 -11.31
CA ALA A 67 -3.95 -8.14 -10.30
C ALA A 67 -4.10 -6.71 -10.79
N GLY A 68 -4.65 -5.82 -9.99
CA GLY A 68 -4.95 -4.48 -10.48
C GLY A 68 -5.58 -3.59 -9.45
N GLY A 69 -5.93 -2.39 -9.90
CA GLY A 69 -6.55 -1.43 -9.02
C GLY A 69 -6.77 -0.08 -9.67
N GLY A 70 -7.11 0.88 -8.82
CA GLY A 70 -7.26 2.26 -9.21
C GLY A 70 -6.86 3.21 -8.11
N VAL A 71 -6.27 4.33 -8.50
CA VAL A 71 -5.99 5.45 -7.59
C VAL A 71 -6.66 6.69 -8.12
N THR A 72 -7.37 7.40 -7.25
CA THR A 72 -7.92 8.72 -7.55
C THR A 72 -7.01 9.76 -6.92
N LEU A 73 -6.59 10.74 -7.70
CA LEU A 73 -5.69 11.80 -7.27
C LEU A 73 -6.22 13.17 -7.67
N MET A 74 -5.86 14.18 -6.90
CA MET A 74 -6.10 15.57 -7.20
C MET A 74 -4.76 16.27 -7.48
N THR A 75 -4.71 16.96 -8.60
CA THR A 75 -3.55 17.75 -9.05
C THR A 75 -3.49 19.09 -8.29
N PRO A 76 -2.34 19.80 -8.32
CA PRO A 76 -2.21 21.08 -7.62
C PRO A 76 -3.19 22.18 -8.09
N ASP A 77 -3.62 22.14 -9.35
CA ASP A 77 -4.66 23.01 -9.93
C ASP A 77 -6.09 22.57 -9.53
N GLY A 78 -6.23 21.50 -8.73
CA GLY A 78 -7.49 21.00 -8.20
C GLY A 78 -8.23 20.03 -9.13
N ALA A 79 -7.76 19.79 -10.36
CA ALA A 79 -8.38 18.79 -11.23
C ALA A 79 -8.26 17.38 -10.63
N THR A 80 -9.28 16.55 -10.81
CA THR A 80 -9.36 15.21 -10.21
C THR A 80 -9.26 14.17 -11.29
N TYR A 81 -8.34 13.23 -11.14
CA TYR A 81 -8.10 12.15 -12.09
C TYR A 81 -8.18 10.81 -11.41
N ARG A 82 -8.55 9.79 -12.19
CA ARG A 82 -8.53 8.39 -11.77
C ARG A 82 -7.67 7.60 -12.73
N VAL A 83 -6.65 6.96 -12.18
CA VAL A 83 -5.79 6.02 -12.87
C VAL A 83 -6.26 4.63 -12.54
N LEU A 84 -6.52 3.80 -13.55
CA LEU A 84 -6.79 2.38 -13.40
C LEU A 84 -5.67 1.60 -14.09
N ARG A 85 -5.17 0.54 -13.46
CA ARG A 85 -4.20 -0.37 -14.10
C ARG A 85 -4.52 -1.82 -13.81
N ASP A 86 -4.34 -2.65 -14.83
CA ASP A 86 -4.19 -4.09 -14.70
C ASP A 86 -2.68 -4.39 -14.67
N LEU A 87 -2.19 -4.77 -13.50
CA LEU A 87 -0.79 -5.04 -13.24
C LEU A 87 -0.33 -6.39 -13.85
N GLY A 88 -1.26 -7.30 -14.14
CA GLY A 88 -0.96 -8.58 -14.78
C GLY A 88 -0.91 -8.46 -16.31
N ALA A 89 -1.86 -7.74 -16.91
CA ALA A 89 -1.97 -7.58 -18.36
C ALA A 89 -1.25 -6.33 -18.90
N GLY A 90 -0.86 -5.40 -18.03
CA GLY A 90 -0.20 -4.14 -18.41
C GLY A 90 -1.13 -3.08 -18.99
N SER A 91 -2.44 -3.31 -18.99
CA SER A 91 -3.42 -2.31 -19.48
C SER A 91 -3.58 -1.17 -18.48
N ALA A 92 -3.79 0.05 -18.98
CA ALA A 92 -3.95 1.23 -18.15
C ALA A 92 -5.00 2.18 -18.74
N GLN A 93 -5.66 2.95 -17.87
CA GLN A 93 -6.65 3.95 -18.27
C GLN A 93 -6.56 5.15 -17.34
N LEU A 94 -6.69 6.35 -17.91
CA LEU A 94 -6.76 7.60 -17.19
C LEU A 94 -8.10 8.27 -17.48
N PHE A 95 -8.76 8.69 -16.41
CA PHE A 95 -10.00 9.45 -16.47
C PHE A 95 -9.84 10.78 -15.75
N GLU A 96 -10.54 11.79 -16.24
CA GLU A 96 -10.69 13.10 -15.61
C GLU A 96 -12.13 13.27 -15.12
N LEU A 97 -12.29 13.82 -13.92
CA LEU A 97 -13.60 14.17 -13.39
C LEU A 97 -14.11 15.43 -14.08
N ASP A 98 -15.15 15.28 -14.89
CA ASP A 98 -16.00 16.39 -15.32
C ASP A 98 -16.81 16.86 -14.11
N ARG A 99 -16.52 18.08 -13.64
CA ARG A 99 -17.16 18.67 -12.46
C ARG A 99 -18.61 19.06 -12.72
N GLU A 100 -18.97 19.42 -13.94
CA GLU A 100 -20.33 19.80 -14.31
C GLU A 100 -21.21 18.56 -14.41
N ALA A 101 -20.75 17.55 -15.14
CA ALA A 101 -21.48 16.30 -15.32
C ALA A 101 -21.36 15.35 -14.10
N ARG A 102 -20.44 15.62 -13.17
CA ARG A 102 -20.05 14.75 -12.03
C ARG A 102 -19.70 13.32 -12.48
N LYS A 103 -19.07 13.19 -13.65
CA LYS A 103 -18.72 11.91 -14.28
C LYS A 103 -17.26 11.89 -14.66
N PHE A 104 -16.66 10.70 -14.62
CA PHE A 104 -15.32 10.50 -15.13
C PHE A 104 -15.37 10.32 -16.64
N LYS A 105 -14.62 11.14 -17.36
CA LYS A 105 -14.42 11.05 -18.81
C LYS A 105 -13.04 10.47 -19.10
N GLU A 106 -12.96 9.53 -20.02
CA GLU A 106 -11.69 8.92 -20.43
C GLU A 106 -10.80 9.97 -21.11
N VAL A 107 -9.54 10.02 -20.69
CA VAL A 107 -8.50 10.89 -21.26
C VAL A 107 -7.62 10.09 -22.20
N THR A 108 -7.11 8.94 -21.75
CA THR A 108 -6.23 8.06 -22.54
C THR A 108 -6.18 6.65 -21.97
N ARG A 109 -5.79 5.68 -22.80
CA ARG A 109 -5.47 4.29 -22.43
C ARG A 109 -4.00 3.93 -22.64
N ASP A 110 -3.20 4.87 -23.13
CA ASP A 110 -1.79 4.65 -23.39
C ASP A 110 -0.99 4.82 -22.08
N ALA A 111 -0.36 3.73 -21.62
CA ALA A 111 0.38 3.72 -20.36
C ALA A 111 1.53 4.76 -20.31
N ALA A 112 2.20 5.03 -21.43
CA ALA A 112 3.28 6.00 -21.50
C ALA A 112 2.73 7.44 -21.42
N GLN A 113 1.61 7.72 -22.08
CA GLN A 113 0.93 9.02 -21.95
C GLN A 113 0.44 9.25 -20.52
N ILE A 114 -0.09 8.22 -19.86
CA ILE A 114 -0.50 8.30 -18.44
C ILE A 114 0.71 8.68 -17.57
N SER A 115 1.85 8.00 -17.74
CA SER A 115 3.04 8.30 -16.94
C SER A 115 3.61 9.69 -17.23
N GLN A 116 3.59 10.15 -18.49
CA GLN A 116 3.94 11.54 -18.83
C GLN A 116 2.99 12.54 -18.18
N PHE A 117 1.68 12.27 -18.22
CA PHE A 117 0.66 13.09 -17.60
C PHE A 117 0.87 13.21 -16.08
N LEU A 118 1.09 12.09 -15.39
CA LEU A 118 1.32 12.08 -13.96
C LEU A 118 2.56 12.89 -13.58
N ARG A 119 3.65 12.78 -14.36
CA ARG A 119 4.85 13.58 -14.13
C ARG A 119 4.63 15.07 -14.38
N GLY A 120 4.07 15.43 -15.54
CA GLY A 120 3.96 16.81 -15.98
C GLY A 120 2.84 17.60 -15.29
N ARG A 121 1.67 16.99 -15.12
CA ARG A 121 0.46 17.67 -14.62
C ARG A 121 0.13 17.35 -13.17
N ALA A 122 0.31 16.09 -12.74
CA ALA A 122 0.10 15.74 -11.34
C ALA A 122 1.30 16.06 -10.44
N GLY A 123 2.47 16.37 -11.02
CA GLY A 123 3.69 16.69 -10.27
C GLY A 123 4.33 15.46 -9.63
N LEU A 124 4.08 14.27 -10.18
CA LEU A 124 4.68 13.02 -9.72
C LEU A 124 6.17 13.01 -10.11
N CYS A 125 7.08 12.95 -9.13
CA CYS A 125 8.50 12.76 -9.42
C CYS A 125 8.78 11.31 -9.86
N GLY A 126 9.97 11.03 -10.40
CA GLY A 126 10.35 9.67 -10.80
C GLY A 126 10.30 8.68 -9.63
N ARG A 127 9.99 7.40 -9.90
CA ARG A 127 9.79 6.34 -8.89
C ARG A 127 10.84 6.35 -7.78
N LYS A 128 12.13 6.34 -8.13
CA LYS A 128 13.23 6.34 -7.14
C LYS A 128 13.23 7.58 -6.25
N ALA A 129 12.97 8.76 -6.83
CA ALA A 129 12.91 10.01 -6.08
C ALA A 129 11.69 10.03 -5.15
N PHE A 130 10.56 9.49 -5.61
CA PHE A 130 9.36 9.38 -4.78
C PHE A 130 9.56 8.43 -3.61
N GLU A 131 10.10 7.25 -3.86
CA GLU A 131 10.39 6.28 -2.80
C GLU A 131 11.36 6.86 -1.77
N ALA A 132 12.44 7.52 -2.21
CA ALA A 132 13.42 8.09 -1.30
C ALA A 132 12.88 9.26 -0.45
N ALA A 133 11.95 10.06 -0.99
CA ALA A 133 11.47 11.26 -0.32
C ALA A 133 10.15 11.05 0.46
N PHE A 134 9.28 10.15 0.01
CA PHE A 134 7.91 10.02 0.50
C PHE A 134 7.57 8.64 1.07
N VAL A 135 8.47 7.65 0.96
CA VAL A 135 8.23 6.30 1.47
C VAL A 135 9.30 5.96 2.50
N LEU A 136 8.86 5.62 3.71
CA LEU A 136 9.73 5.12 4.77
C LEU A 136 9.43 3.64 5.01
N LYS A 137 10.39 2.77 4.72
CA LYS A 137 10.28 1.33 4.95
C LYS A 137 10.88 0.99 6.32
N PRO A 138 10.48 -0.12 6.96
CA PRO A 138 11.05 -0.54 8.24
C PRO A 138 12.59 -0.66 8.22
N ALA A 139 13.17 -1.04 7.07
CA ALA A 139 14.61 -1.16 6.87
C ALA A 139 15.34 0.21 6.80
N ASP A 140 14.62 1.29 6.48
CA ASP A 140 15.18 2.64 6.37
C ASP A 140 15.25 3.32 7.75
N LEU A 141 14.66 2.71 8.78
CA LEU A 141 14.64 3.27 10.12
C LEU A 141 16.04 3.22 10.76
N PRO A 142 16.53 4.35 11.32
CA PRO A 142 17.84 4.39 11.98
C PRO A 142 18.01 3.35 13.10
N SER A 143 16.90 2.91 13.73
CA SER A 143 16.90 1.86 14.75
C SER A 143 17.29 0.47 14.23
N GLN A 144 17.35 0.27 12.91
CA GLN A 144 17.86 -0.96 12.30
C GLN A 144 19.34 -0.84 11.90
N ALA A 145 19.92 0.36 11.92
CA ALA A 145 21.35 0.55 11.65
C ALA A 145 22.17 -0.16 12.75
N GLY A 146 22.92 -1.19 12.36
CA GLY A 146 23.75 -1.98 13.27
C GLY A 146 23.15 -3.33 13.69
N LYS A 147 21.93 -3.68 13.26
CA LYS A 147 21.50 -5.08 13.35
C LYS A 147 22.14 -5.89 12.21
N PRO A 148 22.90 -6.95 12.51
CA PRO A 148 23.35 -7.87 11.48
C PRO A 148 22.12 -8.40 10.74
N ALA A 149 22.23 -8.56 9.41
CA ALA A 149 21.15 -9.11 8.59
C ALA A 149 20.67 -10.41 9.23
N ALA A 150 19.43 -10.42 9.71
CA ALA A 150 18.85 -11.63 10.29
C ALA A 150 18.88 -12.71 9.21
N THR A 151 19.61 -13.79 9.49
CA THR A 151 19.52 -15.02 8.71
C THR A 151 18.06 -15.47 8.69
N PRO A 152 17.53 -16.00 7.57
CA PRO A 152 16.09 -16.22 7.38
C PRO A 152 15.39 -17.22 8.33
N ASP A 153 16.01 -17.69 9.41
CA ASP A 153 15.55 -18.86 10.16
C ASP A 153 15.41 -18.70 11.68
N GLU A 154 15.50 -17.49 12.25
CA GLU A 154 15.09 -17.28 13.64
C GLU A 154 13.87 -16.39 13.72
N THR A 155 12.71 -16.98 13.40
CA THR A 155 11.55 -16.69 14.24
C THR A 155 11.91 -17.30 15.59
N PRO A 156 12.16 -16.53 16.67
CA PRO A 156 12.34 -17.15 17.97
C PRO A 156 11.04 -17.90 18.25
N GLN A 157 11.12 -19.23 18.18
CA GLN A 157 10.01 -20.12 18.47
C GLN A 157 9.67 -19.86 19.94
N ARG A 158 8.72 -18.94 20.17
CA ARG A 158 8.27 -18.60 21.50
C ARG A 158 7.56 -19.84 22.02
N ASP A 159 8.24 -20.54 22.91
CA ASP A 159 7.71 -21.71 23.59
C ASP A 159 6.35 -21.35 24.21
N PRO A 160 5.26 -22.03 23.84
CA PRO A 160 3.93 -21.76 24.37
C PRO A 160 3.88 -21.86 25.90
N GLU A 161 4.72 -22.68 26.53
CA GLU A 161 4.81 -22.77 27.99
C GLU A 161 5.35 -21.47 28.61
N SER A 162 6.34 -20.85 27.95
CA SER A 162 6.91 -19.57 28.39
C SER A 162 5.90 -18.41 28.32
N ILE A 163 4.98 -18.46 27.34
CA ILE A 163 3.91 -17.47 27.19
C ILE A 163 2.88 -17.65 28.29
N GLN A 164 2.47 -18.89 28.57
CA GLN A 164 1.52 -19.18 29.64
C GLN A 164 2.06 -18.80 31.01
N ALA A 165 3.34 -19.06 31.28
CA ALA A 165 3.99 -18.66 32.52
C ALA A 165 4.01 -17.14 32.70
N ARG A 166 4.27 -16.37 31.63
CA ARG A 166 4.25 -14.90 31.68
C ARG A 166 2.85 -14.35 31.87
N LEU A 167 1.83 -14.95 31.25
CA LEU A 167 0.43 -14.55 31.45
C LEU A 167 -0.01 -14.80 32.90
N ALA A 168 0.30 -15.97 33.46
CA ALA A 168 0.00 -16.28 34.85
C ALA A 168 0.70 -15.33 35.83
N ALA A 169 1.94 -14.92 35.53
CA ALA A 169 2.66 -13.94 36.34
C ALA A 169 2.01 -12.54 36.28
N ILE A 170 1.51 -12.14 35.12
CA ILE A 170 0.80 -10.85 34.93
C ILE A 170 -0.54 -10.87 35.66
N ASP A 171 -1.29 -11.97 35.61
CA ASP A 171 -2.58 -12.08 36.33
C ASP A 171 -2.39 -12.05 37.85
N LYS A 172 -1.29 -12.65 38.33
CA LYS A 172 -0.91 -12.59 39.75
C LYS A 172 -0.58 -11.16 40.18
N THR A 173 0.22 -10.43 39.42
CA THR A 173 0.52 -9.03 39.77
C THR A 173 -0.71 -8.14 39.68
N LEU A 174 -1.60 -8.36 38.71
CA LEU A 174 -2.86 -7.61 38.61
C LEU A 174 -3.81 -7.85 39.79
N THR A 175 -3.85 -9.07 40.33
CA THR A 175 -4.67 -9.40 41.50
C THR A 175 -4.08 -8.84 42.79
N GLU A 176 -2.76 -8.87 42.94
CA GLU A 176 -2.05 -8.21 44.05
C GLU A 176 -2.27 -6.69 44.05
N HIS A 177 -2.17 -6.04 42.88
CA HIS A 177 -2.43 -4.61 42.75
C HIS A 177 -3.89 -4.23 43.05
N LYS A 178 -4.87 -5.04 42.61
CA LYS A 178 -6.29 -4.82 42.93
C LYS A 178 -6.63 -5.02 44.41
N ALA A 179 -5.84 -5.80 45.14
CA ALA A 179 -6.01 -5.99 46.58
C ALA A 179 -5.46 -4.80 47.40
N ILE A 180 -4.52 -4.03 46.82
CA ILE A 180 -3.94 -2.83 47.43
C ILE A 180 -4.85 -1.60 47.23
N GLU A 181 -5.69 -1.59 46.20
CA GLU A 181 -6.65 -0.49 45.90
C GLU A 181 -7.99 -0.58 46.69
N LYS A 182 -8.14 -1.52 47.63
CA LYS A 182 -9.29 -1.64 48.55
C LYS A 182 -8.90 -1.28 49.98
#